data_AF-A0A534ZIJ9-F1
#
_entry.id   AF-A0A534ZIJ9-F1
#
_cell.length_a   1.000
_cell.length_b   1.000
_cell.length_c   1.000
_cell.angle_alpha   90.00
_cell.angle_beta   90.00
_cell.angle_gamma   90.00
#
_symmetry.space_group_name_H-M   'P 1'
#
loop_
_entity.id
_entity.type
_entity.pdbx_description
1 polymer ?
#
loop_
_entity_poly.entity_id
_entity_poly.type
_entity_poly.pdbx_seq_one_letter_code
_entity_poly.pdbx_strand_id
1 'polypeptide(L)' 'MSATERRRFDVVIVGGGIAGASLAYFLTERGVTDVLLLEREEQPGYHATGRSAA' A
#
# COMPACT_ATOMS: atom_id res chain seq x y z
N MET A 1 -25.56 4.26 11.80
CA MET A 1 -24.19 3.74 11.66
C MET A 1 -24.29 2.45 10.86
N SER A 2 -24.03 2.51 9.55
CA SER A 2 -24.13 1.32 8.69
C SER A 2 -23.06 0.32 9.06
N ALA A 3 -23.43 -0.96 9.11
CA ALA A 3 -22.57 -2.08 9.47
C ALA A 3 -21.28 -2.10 8.62
N THR A 4 -20.18 -2.53 9.22
CA THR A 4 -18.86 -2.65 8.59
C THR A 4 -18.95 -3.58 7.38
N GLU A 5 -18.99 -3.01 6.18
CA GLU A 5 -18.94 -3.79 4.94
C GLU A 5 -17.54 -4.38 4.77
N ARG A 6 -17.45 -5.71 4.73
CA ARG A 6 -16.18 -6.39 4.51
C ARG A 6 -15.84 -6.33 3.03
N ARG A 7 -15.00 -5.37 2.65
CA ARG A 7 -14.43 -5.31 1.30
C ARG A 7 -13.40 -6.41 1.11
N ARG A 8 -13.42 -7.02 -0.08
CA ARG A 8 -12.38 -7.94 -0.55
C ARG A 8 -11.44 -7.16 -1.46
N PHE A 9 -10.18 -7.58 -1.47
CA PHE A 9 -9.13 -7.09 -2.35
C PHE A 9 -8.38 -8.29 -2.91
N ASP A 10 -7.95 -8.24 -4.16
CA ASP A 10 -7.14 -9.30 -4.77
C ASP A 10 -5.75 -9.38 -4.12
N VAL A 11 -5.18 -8.22 -3.76
CA VAL A 11 -3.88 -8.13 -3.09
C VAL A 11 -3.95 -7.13 -1.93
N VAL A 12 -3.41 -7.52 -0.78
CA VAL A 12 -3.19 -6.64 0.37
C VAL A 12 -1.69 -6.54 0.63
N ILE A 13 -1.17 -5.31 0.60
CA ILE A 13 0.24 -4.98 0.87
C ILE A 13 0.32 -4.28 2.21
N VAL A 14 1.23 -4.74 3.08
CA VAL A 14 1.48 -4.15 4.40
C VAL A 14 2.82 -3.42 4.39
N GLY A 15 2.77 -2.10 4.57
CA GLY A 15 3.88 -1.16 4.57
C GLY A 15 3.90 -0.27 3.33
N GLY A 16 3.72 1.04 3.54
CA GLY A 16 3.78 2.11 2.54
C GLY A 16 5.19 2.69 2.35
N GLY A 17 6.23 1.90 2.55
CA GLY A 17 7.60 2.24 2.14
C GLY A 17 7.82 2.01 0.64
N ILE A 18 9.04 2.27 0.16
CA ILE A 18 9.40 2.14 -1.27
C ILE A 18 9.09 0.75 -1.82
N ALA A 19 9.36 -0.31 -1.06
CA ALA A 19 9.08 -1.67 -1.50
C ALA A 19 7.58 -1.92 -1.74
N GLY A 20 6.72 -1.49 -0.81
CA GLY A 20 5.27 -1.68 -0.92
C GLY A 20 4.63 -0.80 -1.98
N ALA A 21 5.03 0.47 -2.05
CA ALA A 21 4.55 1.41 -3.08
C ALA A 21 4.97 0.96 -4.49
N SER A 22 6.23 0.55 -4.68
CA SER A 22 6.70 0.02 -5.96
C SER A 22 5.99 -1.28 -6.34
N LEU A 23 5.74 -2.19 -5.38
CA LEU A 23 4.97 -3.40 -5.64
C LEU A 23 3.55 -3.08 -6.10
N ALA A 24 2.85 -2.17 -5.42
CA ALA A 24 1.50 -1.74 -5.81
C ALA A 24 1.50 -1.18 -7.24
N TYR A 25 2.44 -0.29 -7.55
CA TYR A 25 2.61 0.30 -8.88
C TYR A 25 2.81 -0.76 -9.97
N PHE A 26 3.76 -1.68 -9.78
CA PHE A 26 4.03 -2.71 -10.78
C PHE A 26 2.94 -3.80 -10.88
N LEU A 27 2.11 -3.98 -9.84
CA LEU A 27 0.92 -4.81 -9.92
C LEU A 27 -0.16 -4.15 -10.78
N THR A 28 -0.39 -2.85 -10.58
CA THR A 28 -1.35 -2.08 -11.39
C THR A 28 -0.95 -2.04 -12.87
N GLU A 29 0.34 -1.87 -13.18
CA GLU A 29 0.86 -1.94 -14.55
C GLU A 29 0.65 -3.32 -15.21
N ARG A 30 0.55 -4.39 -14.42
CA ARG A 30 0.28 -5.75 -14.90
C ARG A 30 -1.21 -6.11 -14.91
N GLY A 31 -2.09 -5.16 -14.64
CA GLY A 31 -3.54 -5.34 -14.66
C GLY A 31 -4.17 -5.82 -13.35
N VAL A 32 -3.40 -5.92 -12.26
CA VAL A 32 -3.95 -6.19 -10.92
C VAL A 32 -4.29 -4.85 -10.27
N THR A 33 -5.56 -4.48 -10.31
CA THR A 33 -6.01 -3.12 -9.92
C THR A 33 -6.75 -3.07 -8.58
N ASP A 34 -7.22 -4.20 -8.05
CA ASP A 34 -7.85 -4.28 -6.73
C ASP A 34 -6.81 -4.53 -5.62
N VAL A 35 -6.00 -3.51 -5.36
CA VAL A 35 -4.87 -3.56 -4.43
C VAL A 35 -5.11 -2.63 -3.24
N LEU A 36 -5.04 -3.17 -2.03
CA LEU A 36 -5.04 -2.39 -0.79
C LEU A 36 -3.62 -2.24 -0.27
N LEU A 37 -3.14 -0.99 -0.12
CA LEU A 37 -1.90 -0.67 0.58
C LEU A 37 -2.22 -0.16 1.98
N LEU A 38 -1.75 -0.85 3.01
CA LEU A 38 -1.89 -0.46 4.41
C LEU A 38 -0.56 0.08 4.94
N GLU A 39 -0.58 1.28 5.50
CA GLU A 39 0.54 1.87 6.24
C GLU A 39 0.09 2.13 7.68
N ARG A 40 0.98 1.85 8.64
CA ARG A 40 0.73 2.08 10.07
C ARG A 40 0.80 3.56 10.41
N GLU A 41 1.78 4.25 9.83
CA GLU A 41 2.01 5.67 10.09
C GLU A 41 1.02 6.56 9.31
N GLU A 42 0.86 7.81 9.73
CA GLU A 42 -0.04 8.75 9.06
C GLU A 42 0.43 9.11 7.64
N GLN A 43 1.72 8.96 7.35
CA GLN A 43 2.32 9.24 6.05
C GLN A 43 3.16 8.05 5.56
N PRO A 44 3.11 7.72 4.26
CA PRO A 44 4.01 6.74 3.68
C PRO A 44 5.47 7.20 3.78
N GLY A 45 6.39 6.24 3.85
CA GLY A 45 7.82 6.52 3.85
C GLY A 45 8.39 7.12 5.15
N TYR A 46 7.64 7.17 6.26
CA TYR A 46 8.10 7.75 7.54
C TYR A 46 9.44 7.15 8.08
N HIS A 47 9.72 5.89 7.76
CA HIS A 47 10.90 5.16 8.21
C HIS A 47 12.06 5.22 7.19
N ALA A 48 12.64 4.06 6.80
CA ALA A 48 13.86 4.00 6.01
C ALA A 48 13.74 4.71 4.65
N THR A 49 12.59 4.60 3.98
CA THR A 49 12.38 5.19 2.65
C THR A 49 12.54 6.71 2.64
N GLY A 50 11.86 7.45 3.53
CA GLY A 50 11.93 8.91 3.59
C GLY A 50 13.19 9.45 4.26
N ARG A 51 14.08 8.57 4.76
CA ARG A 51 15.34 8.93 5.45
C ARG A 51 16.59 8.48 4.68
N SER A 52 16.43 8.08 3.42
CA SER A 52 17.50 7.48 2.61
C SER A 52 18.41 8.50 1.89
N ALA A 53 18.01 9.77 1.81
CA ALA A 53 18.67 10.83 1.03
C ALA A 53 18.85 10.52 -0.48
N ALA A 54 18.21 9.45 -0.96
CA ALA A 54 18.19 9.01 -2.36
C ALA A 54 17.17 9.79 -3.19
#